data_AF-A0A0K0GJG7-F1
#
_entry.id   AF-A0A0K0GJG7-F1
#
_cell.length_a   1.000
_cell.length_b   1.000
_cell.length_c   1.000
_cell.angle_alpha   90.00
_cell.angle_beta   90.00
_cell.angle_gamma   90.00
#
_symmetry.space_group_name_H-M   'P 1'
#
loop_
_entity.id
_entity.type
_entity.pdbx_description
1 polymer ?
#
loop_
_entity_poly.entity_id
_entity_poly.type
_entity_poly.pdbx_seq_one_letter_code
_entity_poly.pdbx_strand_id
1 'polypeptide(L)'
;MARLFPPESASASALSREIGVSEATLERWLSQALAEPQRERVWTAAARFDAVLTTASMDEVTRSAWCRGAGAMARRSPAEPEGR
;
A
#
# COMPACT_ATOMS: atom_id res chain seq x y z
N MET A 1 -2.19 -8.56 -3.95
CA MET A 1 -1.16 -8.77 -2.91
C MET A 1 -1.62 -8.39 -1.50
N ALA A 2 -2.55 -7.42 -1.32
CA ALA A 2 -3.04 -7.01 0.00
C ALA A 2 -3.68 -8.14 0.85
N ARG A 3 -4.26 -9.16 0.20
CA ARG A 3 -4.98 -10.26 0.88
C ARG A 3 -4.10 -11.32 1.54
N LEU A 4 -2.78 -11.31 1.35
CA LEU A 4 -1.86 -12.18 2.13
C LEU A 4 -1.43 -11.54 3.45
N PHE A 5 -1.72 -10.25 3.63
CA PHE A 5 -1.34 -9.49 4.81
C PHE A 5 -2.57 -9.08 5.62
N PRO A 6 -2.43 -8.87 6.93
CA PRO A 6 -3.54 -8.40 7.76
C PRO A 6 -4.13 -7.08 7.24
N PRO A 7 -5.46 -6.87 7.32
CA PRO A 7 -6.47 -7.70 8.00
C PRO A 7 -7.17 -8.76 7.13
N GLU A 8 -6.86 -8.85 5.83
CA GLU A 8 -7.59 -9.68 4.86
C GLU A 8 -6.95 -11.07 4.63
N SER A 9 -6.13 -11.54 5.59
CA SER A 9 -5.24 -12.72 5.54
C SER A 9 -5.90 -14.00 4.99
N ALA A 10 -5.93 -14.13 3.67
CA ALA A 10 -6.26 -15.36 2.97
C ALA A 10 -5.05 -16.31 2.98
N SER A 11 -5.29 -17.61 3.11
CA SER A 11 -4.22 -18.60 3.01
C SER A 11 -3.61 -18.63 1.61
N ALA A 12 -2.33 -19.02 1.52
CA ALA A 12 -1.65 -19.19 0.24
C ALA A 12 -2.39 -20.19 -0.68
N SER A 13 -2.94 -21.28 -0.12
CA SER A 13 -3.76 -22.23 -0.86
C SER A 13 -5.06 -21.64 -1.42
N ALA A 14 -5.74 -20.76 -0.68
CA ALA A 14 -6.98 -20.12 -1.14
C ALA A 14 -6.69 -19.17 -2.30
N LEU A 15 -5.62 -18.37 -2.19
CA LEU A 15 -5.20 -17.49 -3.27
C LEU A 15 -4.66 -18.27 -4.46
N SER A 16 -3.94 -19.37 -4.24
CA SER A 16 -3.46 -20.22 -5.32
C SER A 16 -4.60 -20.68 -6.23
N ARG A 17 -5.73 -21.08 -5.63
CA ARG A 17 -6.94 -21.48 -6.36
C ARG A 17 -7.63 -20.32 -7.06
N GLU A 18 -7.54 -19.11 -6.53
CA GLU A 18 -8.22 -17.92 -7.05
C GLU A 18 -7.47 -17.28 -8.21
N ILE A 19 -6.15 -17.09 -8.08
CA ILE A 19 -5.33 -16.35 -9.05
C ILE A 19 -4.45 -17.27 -9.92
N GLY A 20 -4.46 -18.58 -9.68
CA GLY A 20 -3.72 -19.56 -10.49
C GLY A 20 -2.20 -19.52 -10.30
N VAL A 21 -1.70 -18.88 -9.25
CA VAL A 21 -0.27 -18.84 -8.89
C VAL A 21 0.03 -19.98 -7.93
N SER A 22 1.15 -20.69 -8.12
CA SER A 22 1.53 -21.79 -7.23
C SER A 22 1.74 -21.32 -5.79
N GLU A 23 1.32 -22.15 -4.83
CA GLU A 23 1.48 -21.89 -3.40
C GLU A 23 2.94 -21.60 -3.02
N ALA A 24 3.89 -22.38 -3.56
CA ALA A 24 5.33 -22.15 -3.36
C ALA A 24 5.80 -20.76 -3.84
N THR A 25 5.20 -20.21 -4.88
CA THR A 25 5.53 -18.84 -5.35
C THR A 25 4.98 -17.79 -4.39
N LEU A 26 3.77 -17.99 -3.89
CA LEU A 26 3.14 -17.10 -2.93
C LEU A 26 3.89 -17.10 -1.59
N GLU A 27 4.31 -18.27 -1.11
CA GLU A 27 5.13 -18.39 0.11
C GLU A 27 6.50 -17.74 -0.04
N ARG A 28 7.14 -17.89 -1.21
CA ARG A 28 8.40 -17.20 -1.51
C ARG A 28 8.22 -15.68 -1.45
N TRP A 29 7.17 -15.15 -2.08
CA TRP A 29 6.89 -13.71 -2.06
C TRP A 29 6.54 -13.21 -0.66
N LEU A 30 5.78 -13.97 0.11
CA LEU A 30 5.50 -13.65 1.52
C LEU A 30 6.79 -13.60 2.34
N SER A 31 7.66 -14.59 2.18
CA SER A 31 8.95 -14.66 2.85
C SER A 31 9.85 -13.47 2.49
N GLN A 32 9.88 -13.08 1.20
CA GLN A 32 10.60 -11.88 0.75
C GLN A 32 10.02 -10.60 1.36
N ALA A 33 8.69 -10.48 1.41
CA ALA A 33 8.01 -9.31 1.97
C ALA A 33 8.17 -9.19 3.49
N LEU A 34 8.33 -10.30 4.21
CA LEU A 34 8.62 -10.33 5.65
C LEU A 34 10.11 -10.12 5.95
N ALA A 35 10.99 -10.56 5.07
CA ALA A 35 12.44 -10.42 5.23
C ALA A 35 12.92 -8.99 4.94
N GLU A 36 12.27 -8.27 4.04
CA GLU A 36 12.47 -6.83 3.96
C GLU A 36 11.84 -6.18 5.20
N PRO A 37 12.61 -5.45 6.04
CA PRO A 37 11.96 -4.62 7.04
C PRO A 37 11.02 -3.71 6.28
N GLN A 38 9.71 -3.80 6.58
CA GLN A 38 8.77 -2.79 6.14
C GLN A 38 9.35 -1.48 6.67
N ARG A 39 10.05 -0.76 5.81
CA ARG A 39 10.36 0.64 6.06
C ARG A 39 8.99 1.28 5.96
N GLU A 40 8.24 1.23 7.06
CA GLU A 40 7.13 2.12 7.27
C GLU A 40 7.75 3.50 7.12
N ARG A 41 7.61 4.05 5.92
CA ARG A 41 7.74 5.48 5.73
C ARG A 41 6.56 6.06 6.47
N VAL A 42 6.74 6.24 7.77
CA VAL A 42 5.81 6.94 8.64
C VAL A 42 5.78 8.36 8.12
N TRP A 43 4.77 8.66 7.32
CA TRP A 43 4.50 10.04 6.96
C TRP A 43 4.10 10.75 8.25
N THR A 44 4.88 11.74 8.64
CA THR A 44 4.50 12.67 9.70
C THR A 44 3.42 13.62 9.18
N ALA A 45 2.72 14.34 10.07
CA ALA A 45 1.77 15.37 9.65
C ALA A 45 2.46 16.45 8.78
N ALA A 46 3.68 16.84 9.12
CA ALA A 46 4.49 17.77 8.35
C ALA A 46 4.81 17.24 6.94
N ALA A 47 5.23 15.98 6.81
CA ALA A 47 5.51 15.37 5.52
C ALA A 47 4.24 15.29 4.63
N ARG A 48 3.06 15.07 5.23
CA ARG A 48 1.77 15.13 4.52
C ARG A 48 1.49 16.53 3.98
N PHE A 49 1.68 17.54 4.81
CA PHE A 49 1.41 18.92 4.43
C PHE A 49 2.36 19.40 3.32
N ASP A 50 3.65 19.10 3.43
CA ASP A 50 4.67 19.46 2.44
C ASP A 50 4.38 18.84 1.06
N ALA A 51 3.93 17.58 1.04
CA ALA A 51 3.49 16.93 -0.20
C ALA A 51 2.26 17.58 -0.83
N VAL A 52 1.28 18.00 -0.03
CA VAL A 52 0.09 18.72 -0.53
C VAL A 52 0.50 20.05 -1.12
N LEU A 53 1.38 20.80 -0.44
CA LEU A 53 1.90 22.07 -0.94
C LEU A 53 2.66 21.88 -2.26
N THR A 54 3.51 20.85 -2.33
CA THR A 54 4.31 20.53 -3.50
C THR A 54 3.46 20.13 -4.70
N THR A 55 2.37 19.39 -4.48
CA THR A 55 1.51 18.87 -5.56
C THR A 55 0.36 19.79 -5.96
N ALA A 56 0.08 20.85 -5.19
CA ALA A 56 -1.04 21.78 -5.43
C ALA A 56 -0.92 22.53 -6.76
N SER A 57 0.30 22.84 -7.19
CA SER A 57 0.58 23.55 -8.45
C SER A 57 0.94 22.61 -9.61
N MET A 58 1.02 21.30 -9.37
CA MET A 58 1.34 20.31 -10.40
C MET A 58 0.09 19.93 -11.20
N ASP A 59 0.24 19.85 -12.52
CA ASP A 59 -0.69 19.17 -13.42
C ASP A 59 -0.71 17.64 -13.19
N GLU A 60 -1.76 16.98 -13.71
CA GLU A 60 -2.07 15.57 -13.40
C GLU A 60 -0.96 14.59 -13.84
N VAL A 61 -0.30 14.88 -14.96
CA VAL A 61 0.80 14.06 -15.49
C VAL A 61 2.01 14.15 -14.56
N THR A 62 2.37 15.36 -14.15
CA THR A 62 3.49 15.63 -13.24
C THR A 62 3.22 15.05 -11.85
N ARG A 63 2.01 15.23 -11.32
CA ARG A 63 1.58 14.67 -10.04
C ARG A 63 1.64 13.15 -10.04
N SER A 64 1.15 12.51 -11.10
CA SER A 64 1.19 11.05 -11.26
C SER A 64 2.63 10.50 -11.28
N ALA A 65 3.56 11.20 -11.94
CA ALA A 65 4.97 10.84 -11.92
C ALA A 65 5.60 11.03 -10.53
N TRP A 66 5.29 12.15 -9.86
CA TRP A 66 5.77 12.47 -8.52
C TRP A 66 5.30 11.44 -7.49
N CYS A 67 4.03 11.04 -7.50
CA CYS A 67 3.47 10.04 -6.56
C CYS A 67 4.18 8.68 -6.63
N ARG A 68 4.58 8.24 -7.83
CA ARG A 68 5.34 6.99 -8.02
C ARG A 68 6.74 7.05 -7.40
N GLY A 69 7.40 8.20 -7.46
CA GLY A 69 8.72 8.42 -6.83
C GLY A 69 8.64 8.70 -5.33
N ALA A 70 7.60 9.41 -4.89
CA ALA A 70 7.39 9.77 -3.48
C ALA A 70 6.84 8.60 -2.64
N GLY A 71 6.28 7.57 -3.28
CA GLY A 71 5.61 6.47 -2.59
C GLY A 71 4.29 6.89 -1.92
N ALA A 72 3.69 7.99 -2.38
CA ALA A 72 2.49 8.59 -1.80
C ALA A 72 1.24 7.88 -2.35
N MET A 73 0.92 6.69 -1.84
CA MET A 73 -0.47 6.24 -1.84
C MET A 73 -1.13 6.82 -0.59
N ALA A 74 -2.02 7.79 -0.77
CA ALA A 74 -2.88 8.24 0.30
C ALA A 74 -3.69 7.02 0.77
N ARG A 75 -3.28 6.43 1.90
CA ARG A 75 -4.13 5.46 2.60
C ARG A 75 -5.40 6.22 2.93
N ARG A 76 -6.50 5.88 2.24
CA ARG A 76 -7.82 6.40 2.56
C ARG A 76 -8.05 6.06 4.03
N SER A 77 -8.15 7.08 4.87
CA SER A 77 -8.56 6.87 6.26
C SER A 77 -9.85 6.06 6.24
N PRO A 78 -10.02 5.05 7.12
CA PRO A 78 -11.31 4.41 7.28
C PRO A 78 -12.31 5.54 7.55
N ALA A 79 -13.40 5.58 6.78
CA ALA A 79 -14.49 6.49 7.06
C ALA A 79 -14.87 6.27 8.53
N GLU A 80 -14.77 7.32 9.35
CA GLU A 80 -15.34 7.27 10.69
C GLU A 80 -16.81 6.87 10.53
N PRO A 81 -17.30 5.86 11.27
CA PRO A 81 -18.73 5.61 11.30
C PRO A 81 -19.37 6.85 11.95
N GLU A 82 -20.09 7.60 11.11
CA GLU A 82 -20.92 8.71 11.53
C GLU A 82 -21.98 8.16 12.50
N GLY A 83 -21.74 8.33 13.80
CA GLY A 83 -22.66 7.94 14.85
C GLY A 83 -23.64 9.07 15.13
N ARG A 84 -24.90 8.90 14.69
CA ARG A 84 -26.12 9.09 15.49
C ARG A 84 -27.34 8.58 14.73
#